data_AF-A0A259PNG0-F1
#
_entry.id   AF-A0A259PNG0-F1
#
_cell.length_a   1.000
_cell.length_b   1.000
_cell.length_c   1.000
_cell.angle_alpha   90.00
_cell.angle_beta   90.00
_cell.angle_gamma   90.00
#
_symmetry.space_group_name_H-M   'P 1'
#
loop_
_entity.id
_entity.type
_entity.pdbx_description
1 polymer ?
#
loop_
_entity_poly.entity_id
_entity_poly.type
_entity_poly.pdbx_seq_one_letter_code
_entity_poly.pdbx_strand_id
1 'polypeptide(L)' 'MTQNLTILKHLKKAKSISQREAIVDYSIQSLSKRISELRLAGYNIVTKHKKHPVTGQRYARYVLEK' A
#
# COMPACT_ATOMS: atom_id res chain seq x y z
N MET A 1 1.25 15.49 -9.46
CA MET A 1 1.26 14.74 -8.18
C MET A 1 2.02 13.44 -8.41
N THR A 2 3.01 13.10 -7.59
CA THR A 2 3.78 11.85 -7.78
C THR A 2 3.03 10.64 -7.22
N GLN A 3 3.32 9.43 -7.71
CA GLN A 3 2.71 8.18 -7.22
C GLN A 3 2.89 8.03 -5.69
N ASN A 4 4.06 8.41 -5.15
CA ASN A 4 4.34 8.36 -3.72
C ASN A 4 3.43 9.29 -2.91
N LEU A 5 3.17 10.50 -3.40
CA LEU A 5 2.25 11.44 -2.74
C LEU A 5 0.81 10.92 -2.77
N THR A 6 0.38 10.32 -3.87
CA THR A 6 -0.95 9.70 -3.98
C THR A 6 -1.12 8.56 -2.97
N ILE A 7 -0.15 7.64 -2.91
CA ILE A 7 -0.14 6.54 -1.94
C ILE A 7 -0.12 7.08 -0.51
N LEU A 8 0.71 8.08 -0.22
CA LEU A 8 0.81 8.66 1.11
C LEU A 8 -0.51 9.32 1.53
N LYS A 9 -1.16 10.05 0.62
CA LYS A 9 -2.48 10.66 0.88
C LYS A 9 -3.53 9.57 1.17
N HIS A 10 -3.54 8.49 0.39
CA HIS A 10 -4.41 7.35 0.64
C HIS A 10 -4.13 6.72 2.00
N LEU A 11 -2.86 6.41 2.30
CA LEU A 11 -2.43 5.82 3.57
C LEU A 11 -2.78 6.70 4.78
N LYS A 12 -2.62 8.01 4.69
CA LYS A 12 -3.02 8.92 5.78
C LYS A 12 -4.52 8.92 6.05
N LYS A 13 -5.36 8.72 5.01
CA LYS A 13 -6.83 8.72 5.13
C LYS A 13 -7.39 7.33 5.48
N ALA A 14 -7.00 6.30 4.73
CA ALA A 14 -7.52 4.93 4.84
C ALA A 14 -6.69 4.03 5.79
N LYS A 15 -5.53 4.50 6.26
CA LYS A 15 -4.54 3.77 7.09
C LYS A 15 -3.91 2.54 6.46
N SER A 16 -4.42 2.04 5.34
CA SER A 16 -3.85 0.89 4.65
C SER A 16 -4.14 0.88 3.17
N ILE A 17 -3.32 0.17 2.40
CA ILE A 17 -3.50 -0.03 0.96
C ILE A 17 -2.99 -1.42 0.55
N SER A 18 -3.66 -2.04 -0.41
CA SER A 18 -3.30 -3.29 -1.06
C SER A 18 -2.89 -3.04 -2.52
N GLN A 19 -2.18 -4.01 -3.11
CA GLN A 19 -1.78 -3.94 -4.52
C GLN A 19 -2.97 -3.78 -5.46
N ARG A 20 -4.11 -4.41 -5.17
CA ARG A 20 -5.32 -4.31 -5.99
C ARG A 20 -5.91 -2.89 -5.97
N GLU A 21 -6.07 -2.30 -4.78
CA GLU A 21 -6.54 -0.91 -4.62
C GLU A 21 -5.59 0.05 -5.36
N ALA A 22 -4.28 -0.14 -5.25
CA ALA A 22 -3.31 0.71 -5.95
C ALA A 22 -3.41 0.64 -7.48
N ILE A 23 -3.65 -0.53 -8.06
CA ILE A 23 -3.83 -0.71 -9.51
C ILE A 23 -5.16 -0.10 -9.96
N VAL A 24 -6.26 -0.44 -9.28
CA VAL A 24 -7.62 -0.07 -9.71
C VAL A 24 -7.88 1.42 -9.50
N ASP A 25 -7.50 1.97 -8.35
CA ASP A 25 -7.89 3.34 -7.98
C ASP A 25 -6.89 4.39 -8.48
N TYR A 26 -5.61 4.01 -8.65
CA TYR A 26 -4.52 4.96 -8.92
C TYR A 26 -3.63 4.58 -10.10
N SER A 27 -3.91 3.47 -10.79
CA SER A 27 -3.09 2.95 -11.89
C SER A 27 -1.61 2.72 -11.51
N ILE A 28 -1.35 2.38 -10.24
CA ILE A 28 -0.01 2.11 -9.73
C ILE A 28 0.26 0.60 -9.78
N GLN A 29 1.05 0.19 -10.77
CA GLN A 29 1.40 -1.23 -10.97
C GLN A 29 2.42 -1.73 -9.93
N SER A 30 3.42 -0.91 -9.57
CA SER A 30 4.52 -1.33 -8.69
C SER A 30 4.40 -0.74 -7.28
N LEU A 31 3.32 -1.07 -6.54
CA LEU A 31 3.10 -0.53 -5.19
C LEU A 31 4.26 -0.88 -4.24
N SER A 32 4.78 -2.10 -4.30
CA SER A 32 5.90 -2.54 -3.44
C SER A 32 7.11 -1.60 -3.54
N LYS A 33 7.48 -1.16 -4.75
CA LYS A 33 8.57 -0.21 -4.98
C LYS A 33 8.29 1.15 -4.33
N ARG A 34 7.06 1.66 -4.48
CA ARG A 34 6.63 2.93 -3.88
C ARG A 34 6.59 2.88 -2.36
N ILE A 35 6.19 1.74 -1.79
CA ILE A 35 6.26 1.53 -0.34
C ILE A 35 7.70 1.51 0.15
N SER A 36 8.62 0.86 -0.57
CA SER A 36 10.06 0.89 -0.21
C SER A 36 10.63 2.31 -0.23
N GLU A 37 10.27 3.12 -1.25
CA GLU A 37 10.67 4.54 -1.31
C GLU A 37 10.10 5.34 -0.14
N LEU A 38 8.84 5.13 0.23
CA LEU A 38 8.24 5.79 1.39
C LEU A 38 8.88 5.37 2.72
N ARG A 39 9.28 4.10 2.86
CA ARG A 39 10.03 3.63 4.04
C ARG A 39 11.40 4.30 4.14
N LEU A 40 12.12 4.43 3.02
CA LEU A 40 13.39 5.16 2.96
C LEU A 40 13.23 6.64 3.29
N ALA A 41 12.07 7.23 2.95
CA ALA A 41 11.71 8.59 3.34
C ALA A 41 11.27 8.73 4.82
N GLY A 42 11.32 7.66 5.62
CA GLY A 42 11.05 7.69 7.06
C GLY A 42 9.61 7.38 7.46
N TYR A 43 8.73 6.98 6.54
CA TYR A 43 7.36 6.61 6.89
C TYR A 43 7.28 5.19 7.48
N ASN A 44 6.69 5.07 8.67
CA ASN A 44 6.48 3.79 9.36
C ASN A 44 5.34 2.99 8.69
N ILE A 45 5.68 2.23 7.64
CA ILE A 45 4.72 1.40 6.89
C ILE A 45 5.02 -0.08 7.11
N VAL A 46 4.14 -0.79 7.80
CA VAL A 46 4.27 -2.23 8.05
C VAL A 46 3.53 -3.06 7.01
N THR A 47 4.05 -4.26 6.73
CA THR A 47 3.38 -5.23 5.84
C THR A 47 2.58 -6.20 6.69
N LYS A 48 1.27 -6.28 6.48
CA LYS A 48 0.39 -7.32 7.06
C LYS A 48 -0.04 -8.29 5.96
N HIS A 49 0.33 -9.55 6.11
CA HIS A 49 -0.14 -10.60 5.20
C HIS A 49 -1.57 -11.00 5.56
N LYS A 50 -2.44 -11.02 4.55
CA LYS A 50 -3.83 -11.48 4.69
C LYS A 50 -4.10 -12.61 3.70
N LYS A 51 -5.11 -13.41 3.98
CA LYS A 51 -5.63 -14.44 3.08
C LYS A 51 -6.99 -13.97 2.57
N HIS A 52 -7.21 -14.01 1.26
CA HIS A 52 -8.50 -13.68 0.69
C HIS A 52 -9.52 -14.75 1.06
N PRO A 53 -10.71 -14.40 1.60
CA PRO A 53 -11.65 -15.39 2.13
C PRO A 53 -12.25 -16.30 1.05
N VAL A 54 -12.47 -15.76 -0.17
CA VAL A 54 -13.03 -16.52 -1.29
C VAL A 54 -11.97 -17.32 -2.06
N THR A 55 -10.95 -16.65 -2.63
CA THR A 55 -9.94 -17.32 -3.47
C THR A 55 -8.84 -18.05 -2.68
N GLY A 56 -8.74 -17.82 -1.36
CA GLY A 56 -7.67 -18.38 -0.53
C GLY A 56 -6.26 -17.81 -0.80
N GLN A 57 -6.10 -16.90 -1.76
CA GLN A 57 -4.80 -16.33 -2.11
C GLN A 57 -4.27 -15.42 -1.00
N ARG A 58 -2.97 -15.54 -0.70
CA ARG A 58 -2.28 -14.64 0.24
C ARG A 58 -1.91 -13.36 -0.47
N TYR A 59 -2.13 -12.22 0.18
CA TYR A 59 -1.73 -10.91 -0.32
C TYR A 59 -1.13 -10.06 0.78
N ALA A 60 -0.30 -9.10 0.37
CA ALA A 60 0.27 -8.09 1.26
C ALA A 60 -0.67 -6.89 1.35
N ARG A 61 -0.90 -6.42 2.58
CA ARG A 61 -1.56 -5.13 2.84
C ARG A 61 -0.60 -4.24 3.63
N TYR A 62 -0.32 -3.08 3.09
CA TYR A 62 0.59 -2.11 3.70
C TYR A 62 -0.21 -1.20 4.61
N VAL A 63 0.24 -1.00 5.85
CA VAL A 63 -0.47 -0.24 6.87
C VAL A 63 0.45 0.86 7.37
N LEU A 64 -0.04 2.09 7.42
CA LEU A 64 0.67 3.20 8.03
C LEU A 64 0.47 3.13 9.55
N GLU A 65 1.55 2.89 10.28
CA GLU A 65 1.55 2.92 11.75
C GLU A 65 1.93 4.32 12.25
N LYS A 66 1.49 4.61 13.49
CA LYS A 66 1.76 5.89 14.14
C LYS A 66 3.20 5.99 14.59
#